data_AF-A0A1S1TAE8-F1
#
_entry.id   AF-A0A1S1TAE8-F1
#
_cell.length_a   1.000
_cell.length_b   1.000
_cell.length_c   1.000
_cell.angle_alpha   90.00
_cell.angle_beta   90.00
_cell.angle_gamma   90.00
#
_symmetry.space_group_name_H-M   'P 1'
#
loop_
_entity.id
_entity.type
_entity.pdbx_description
1 polymer ?
#
loop_
_entity_poly.entity_id
_entity_poly.type
_entity_poly.pdbx_seq_one_letter_code
_entity_poly.pdbx_strand_id
1 'polypeptide(L)'
;MREMFADLGSLGFKVLHAPLIGAEKFFDAIPWAGDDVCPFDTRHQRFCDFVGPLDRHHPLRDYGTSLLAHQPPVPTRRSTRTGPNSFSVPLTQKWAVALKREWDSGTPDGGARAFRKKVGGYISEWCDGLIVGSHVGYGLDIFCTTDEGKNAGSGSLLHRSNRSTLAKQGIRIMTPHELVSHLGL
;
A
#
# COMPACT_ATOMS: atom_id res chain seq x y z
N MET A 1 -13.41 -15.61 -3.08
CA MET A 1 -12.38 -14.94 -2.25
C MET A 1 -12.56 -15.23 -0.77
N ARG A 2 -13.76 -15.04 -0.18
CA ARG A 2 -14.02 -15.40 1.23
C ARG A 2 -13.82 -16.90 1.54
N GLU A 3 -14.31 -17.78 0.65
CA GLU A 3 -14.12 -19.23 0.77
C GLU A 3 -12.64 -19.64 0.77
N MET A 4 -11.85 -19.13 -0.17
CA MET A 4 -10.39 -19.34 -0.20
C MET A 4 -9.70 -18.97 1.12
N PHE A 5 -10.08 -17.85 1.76
CA PHE A 5 -9.50 -17.48 3.06
C PHE A 5 -9.96 -18.38 4.20
N ALA A 6 -11.20 -18.89 4.14
CA ALA A 6 -11.68 -19.88 5.09
C ALA A 6 -10.92 -21.21 4.93
N ASP A 7 -10.66 -21.66 3.70
CA ASP A 7 -9.89 -22.86 3.40
C ASP A 7 -8.46 -22.71 3.94
N LEU A 8 -7.78 -21.59 3.65
CA LEU A 8 -6.46 -21.29 4.21
C LEU A 8 -6.49 -21.26 5.74
N GLY A 9 -7.49 -20.62 6.35
CA GLY A 9 -7.67 -20.63 7.81
C GLY A 9 -7.84 -22.03 8.38
N SER A 10 -8.57 -22.92 7.69
CA SER A 10 -8.75 -24.33 8.10
C SER A 10 -7.46 -25.15 8.03
N LEU A 11 -6.54 -24.76 7.15
CA LEU A 11 -5.18 -25.32 7.06
C LEU A 11 -4.23 -24.70 8.10
N GLY A 12 -4.71 -23.83 8.99
CA GLY A 12 -3.94 -23.21 10.06
C GLY A 12 -3.18 -21.95 9.65
N PHE A 13 -3.38 -21.42 8.44
CA PHE A 13 -2.82 -20.14 8.06
C PHE A 13 -3.42 -19.02 8.91
N LYS A 14 -2.56 -18.11 9.35
CA LYS A 14 -2.94 -16.90 10.08
C LYS A 14 -2.46 -15.66 9.33
N VAL A 15 -3.17 -14.56 9.46
CA VAL A 15 -2.78 -13.28 8.82
C VAL A 15 -1.94 -12.46 9.79
N LEU A 16 -0.82 -11.95 9.30
CA LEU A 16 0.03 -11.02 10.03
C LEU A 16 -0.63 -9.63 10.11
N HIS A 17 -0.67 -9.03 11.29
CA HIS A 17 -1.12 -7.64 11.48
C HIS A 17 -0.32 -6.66 10.62
N ALA A 18 -0.95 -6.02 9.64
CA ALA A 18 -0.29 -4.98 8.88
C ALA A 18 -0.18 -3.71 9.73
N PRO A 19 1.00 -3.10 9.90
CA PRO A 19 1.19 -1.93 10.76
C PRO A 19 0.44 -0.66 10.31
N LEU A 20 -0.22 -0.65 9.14
CA LEU A 20 -0.95 0.51 8.60
C LEU A 20 -2.17 0.20 7.72
N ILE A 21 -2.44 -1.05 7.37
CA ILE A 21 -3.54 -1.38 6.44
C ILE A 21 -4.81 -1.65 7.25
N GLY A 22 -5.89 -0.92 6.96
CA GLY A 22 -7.26 -1.21 7.44
C GLY A 22 -7.86 -2.53 6.91
N ALA A 23 -6.99 -3.48 6.57
CA ALA A 23 -7.25 -4.85 6.15
C ALA A 23 -8.12 -5.61 7.17
N GLU A 24 -8.03 -5.22 8.44
CA GLU A 24 -8.83 -5.75 9.55
C GLU A 24 -10.33 -5.74 9.27
N LYS A 25 -10.82 -4.84 8.40
CA LYS A 25 -12.24 -4.78 8.01
C LYS A 25 -12.64 -5.75 6.88
N PHE A 26 -11.69 -6.47 6.29
CA PHE A 26 -11.89 -7.28 5.10
C PHE A 26 -11.64 -8.78 5.32
N PHE A 27 -11.13 -9.20 6.49
CA PHE A 27 -10.67 -10.56 6.75
C PHE A 27 -11.25 -11.16 8.04
N ASP A 28 -12.55 -11.39 8.06
CA ASP A 28 -13.22 -12.01 9.22
C ASP A 28 -13.08 -13.55 9.22
N ALA A 29 -12.67 -14.13 8.08
CA ALA A 29 -12.71 -15.57 7.82
C ALA A 29 -11.39 -16.31 8.11
N ILE A 30 -10.30 -15.59 8.41
CA ILE A 30 -8.98 -16.14 8.71
C ILE A 30 -8.46 -15.50 10.00
N PRO A 31 -7.98 -16.29 10.99
CA PRO A 31 -7.53 -15.74 12.25
C PRO A 31 -6.26 -14.89 12.08
N TRP A 32 -6.13 -13.86 12.91
CA TRP A 32 -4.89 -13.09 13.01
C TRP A 32 -3.82 -13.89 13.76
N ALA A 33 -2.57 -13.75 13.33
CA ALA A 33 -1.41 -14.27 14.04
C ALA A 33 -1.18 -13.44 15.31
N GLY A 34 -0.77 -14.10 16.40
CA GLY A 34 -0.28 -13.39 17.57
C GLY A 34 1.01 -12.63 17.26
N ASP A 35 1.29 -11.58 18.02
CA ASP A 35 2.53 -10.80 17.93
C ASP A 35 3.70 -11.47 18.68
N ASP A 36 3.77 -12.81 18.59
CA ASP A 36 4.65 -13.65 19.42
C ASP A 36 6.14 -13.54 19.04
N VAL A 37 6.40 -13.21 17.76
CA VAL A 37 7.77 -13.15 17.19
C VAL A 37 8.38 -11.75 17.27
N CYS A 38 7.56 -10.71 17.13
CA CYS A 38 8.00 -9.33 17.14
C CYS A 38 6.88 -8.45 17.73
N PRO A 39 7.10 -7.82 18.90
CA PRO A 39 6.10 -6.95 19.52
C PRO A 39 5.67 -5.81 18.60
N PHE A 40 4.41 -5.37 18.74
CA PHE A 40 3.82 -4.31 17.93
C PHE A 40 4.70 -3.06 17.84
N ASP A 41 5.21 -2.55 18.96
CA ASP A 41 6.00 -1.31 18.98
C ASP A 41 7.29 -1.44 18.17
N THR A 42 8.02 -2.56 18.32
CA THR A 42 9.22 -2.86 17.55
C THR A 42 8.92 -2.96 16.06
N ARG A 43 7.85 -3.67 15.69
CA ARG A 43 7.42 -3.81 14.30
C ARG A 43 7.02 -2.45 13.71
N HIS A 44 6.26 -1.66 14.45
CA HIS A 44 5.80 -0.35 14.03
C HIS A 44 6.97 0.61 13.83
N GLN A 45 7.94 0.61 14.73
CA GLN A 45 9.15 1.42 14.61
C GLN A 45 9.94 1.06 13.35
N ARG A 46 10.28 -0.23 13.17
CA ARG A 46 11.00 -0.72 11.98
C ARG A 46 10.29 -0.37 10.68
N PHE A 47 8.96 -0.54 10.67
CA PHE A 47 8.13 -0.16 9.54
C PHE A 47 8.27 1.34 9.25
N CYS A 48 8.09 2.20 10.26
CA CYS A 48 8.14 3.65 10.13
C CYS A 48 9.52 4.15 9.68
N ASP A 49 10.59 3.55 10.19
CA ASP A 49 11.97 3.88 9.80
C ASP A 49 12.23 3.56 8.32
N PHE A 50 11.68 2.45 7.82
CA PHE A 50 11.79 2.09 6.42
C PHE A 50 10.93 2.98 5.50
N VAL A 51 9.65 3.16 5.83
CA VAL A 51 8.73 3.89 4.93
C VAL A 51 8.85 5.40 5.05
N GLY A 52 9.39 5.91 6.16
CA GLY A 52 9.47 7.33 6.47
C GLY A 52 10.19 8.15 5.40
N PRO A 53 11.38 7.70 4.93
CA PRO A 53 12.13 8.35 3.86
C PRO A 53 11.52 8.23 2.46
N LEU A 54 10.57 7.32 2.24
CA LEU A 54 9.93 7.16 0.93
C LEU A 54 8.97 8.32 0.66
N ASP A 55 8.88 8.74 -0.60
CA ASP A 55 7.97 9.81 -1.02
C ASP A 55 6.49 9.48 -0.76
N ARG A 56 6.13 8.20 -0.54
CA ARG A 56 4.80 7.72 -0.13
C ARG A 56 3.66 8.44 -0.88
N HIS A 57 2.93 9.30 -0.17
CA HIS A 57 1.77 10.02 -0.69
C HIS A 57 2.14 11.39 -1.28
N HIS A 58 3.39 11.84 -1.22
CA HIS A 58 3.83 13.12 -1.77
C HIS A 58 3.51 13.26 -3.27
N PRO A 59 3.82 12.30 -4.16
CA PRO A 59 3.51 12.46 -5.59
C PRO A 59 2.00 12.59 -5.84
N LEU A 60 1.19 11.85 -5.07
CA LEU A 60 -0.26 11.93 -5.12
C LEU A 60 -0.78 13.27 -4.60
N ARG A 61 -0.21 13.77 -3.50
CA ARG A 61 -0.52 15.07 -2.91
C ARG A 61 -0.17 16.20 -3.87
N ASP A 62 1.02 16.18 -4.46
CA ASP A 62 1.52 17.23 -5.33
C ASP A 62 0.71 17.28 -6.61
N TYR A 63 0.41 16.11 -7.20
CA TYR A 63 -0.50 16.03 -8.34
C TYR A 63 -1.91 16.52 -7.99
N GLY A 64 -2.49 16.05 -6.87
CA GLY A 64 -3.79 16.53 -6.41
C GLY A 64 -3.81 18.04 -6.13
N THR A 65 -2.69 18.60 -5.66
CA THR A 65 -2.55 20.05 -5.44
C THR A 65 -2.50 20.82 -6.76
N SER A 66 -1.79 20.29 -7.77
CA SER A 66 -1.75 20.91 -9.11
C SER A 66 -3.13 21.04 -9.76
N LEU A 67 -4.03 20.08 -9.49
CA LEU A 67 -5.40 20.09 -10.02
C LEU A 67 -6.28 21.17 -9.39
N LEU A 68 -5.96 21.64 -8.17
CA LEU A 68 -6.77 22.65 -7.49
C LEU A 68 -6.84 23.98 -8.25
N ALA A 69 -5.82 24.30 -9.04
CA ALA A 69 -5.75 25.56 -9.78
C ALA A 69 -6.86 25.69 -10.84
N HIS A 70 -7.44 24.57 -11.31
CA HIS A 70 -8.40 24.55 -12.43
C HIS A 70 -9.77 24.03 -11.99
N GLN A 71 -9.93 23.72 -10.71
CA GLN A 71 -11.18 23.23 -10.15
C GLN A 71 -11.89 24.30 -9.31
N PRO A 72 -13.22 24.19 -9.14
CA PRO A 72 -13.94 25.02 -8.18
C PRO A 72 -13.38 24.86 -6.76
N PRO A 73 -13.54 25.86 -5.88
CA PRO A 73 -13.12 25.76 -4.48
C PRO A 73 -13.61 24.48 -3.80
N VAL A 74 -12.80 23.92 -2.90
CA VAL A 74 -13.20 22.77 -2.08
C VAL A 74 -14.28 23.22 -1.10
N PRO A 75 -15.51 22.65 -1.14
CA PRO A 75 -16.55 23.02 -0.20
C PRO A 75 -16.11 22.68 1.21
N THR A 76 -16.45 23.55 2.15
CA THR A 76 -16.27 23.37 3.59
C THR A 76 -17.25 22.32 4.12
N ARG A 77 -17.30 21.12 3.53
CA ARG A 77 -18.28 20.09 3.93
C ARG A 77 -17.69 19.24 5.06
N ARG A 78 -18.31 19.27 6.25
CA ARG A 78 -18.22 18.18 7.23
C ARG A 78 -18.99 17.00 6.63
N SER A 79 -18.29 15.94 6.22
CA SER A 79 -18.95 14.69 5.86
C SER A 79 -19.38 13.98 7.15
N THR A 80 -20.64 14.15 7.55
CA THR A 80 -21.23 13.41 8.66
C THR A 80 -21.91 12.16 8.10
N ARG A 81 -21.17 11.05 7.94
CA ARG A 81 -21.83 9.74 8.07
C ARG A 81 -21.92 9.45 9.57
N THR A 82 -23.12 9.10 10.03
CA THR A 82 -23.49 8.84 11.43
C THR A 82 -23.80 7.35 11.65
N GLY A 83 -23.03 6.46 11.04
CA GLY A 83 -23.03 5.03 11.38
C GLY A 83 -21.88 4.68 12.34
N PRO A 84 -21.97 3.56 13.08
CA PRO A 84 -20.97 3.16 14.07
C PRO A 84 -19.54 2.96 13.49
N ASN A 85 -19.42 2.77 12.17
CA ASN A 85 -18.14 2.64 11.47
C ASN A 85 -17.74 3.90 10.66
N SER A 86 -18.34 5.05 10.95
CA SER A 86 -18.16 6.26 10.13
C SER A 86 -17.04 7.13 10.69
N PHE A 87 -15.97 7.26 9.91
CA PHE A 87 -14.92 8.24 10.19
C PHE A 87 -15.36 9.61 9.64
N SER A 88 -15.88 10.47 10.52
CA SER A 88 -16.23 11.86 10.19
C SER A 88 -15.08 12.80 10.60
N VAL A 89 -14.09 12.93 9.73
CA VAL A 89 -13.05 13.96 9.86
C VAL A 89 -13.34 15.13 8.90
N PRO A 90 -13.05 16.39 9.29
CA PRO A 90 -13.07 17.50 8.35
C PRO A 90 -12.21 17.15 7.13
N LEU A 91 -12.68 17.47 5.92
CA LEU A 91 -11.91 17.31 4.69
C LEU A 91 -10.77 18.34 4.66
N THR A 92 -9.71 18.10 5.44
CA THR A 92 -8.52 18.96 5.52
C THR A 92 -7.60 18.77 4.33
N GLN A 93 -7.65 17.60 3.69
CA GLN A 93 -6.81 17.23 2.55
C GLN A 93 -7.43 17.69 1.23
N LYS A 94 -7.32 18.99 0.93
CA LYS A 94 -7.87 19.61 -0.30
C LYS A 94 -7.45 18.88 -1.59
N TRP A 95 -6.20 18.44 -1.67
CA TRP A 95 -5.67 17.68 -2.80
C TRP A 95 -6.43 16.37 -3.07
N ALA A 96 -6.90 15.70 -2.02
CA ALA A 96 -7.64 14.43 -2.14
C ALA A 96 -9.04 14.66 -2.73
N VAL A 97 -9.67 15.79 -2.39
CA VAL A 97 -10.94 16.21 -3.00
C VAL A 97 -10.76 16.47 -4.49
N ALA A 98 -9.65 17.11 -4.87
CA ALA A 98 -9.38 17.39 -6.27
C ALA A 98 -9.23 16.12 -7.11
N LEU A 99 -8.47 15.14 -6.60
CA LEU A 99 -8.34 13.83 -7.23
C LEU A 99 -9.69 13.11 -7.33
N LYS A 100 -10.51 13.16 -6.27
CA LYS A 100 -11.83 12.51 -6.26
C LYS A 100 -12.76 13.10 -7.32
N ARG A 101 -12.74 14.42 -7.51
CA ARG A 101 -13.54 15.09 -8.55
C ARG A 101 -13.14 14.65 -9.95
N GLU A 102 -11.85 14.58 -10.24
CA GLU A 102 -11.38 14.07 -11.54
C GLU A 102 -11.72 12.59 -11.73
N TRP A 103 -11.66 11.82 -10.65
CA TRP A 103 -12.04 10.41 -10.69
C TRP A 103 -13.51 10.22 -11.04
N ASP A 104 -14.38 11.07 -10.48
CA ASP A 104 -15.84 11.01 -10.65
C ASP A 104 -16.33 11.67 -11.95
N SER A 105 -15.69 12.76 -12.39
CA SER A 105 -16.11 13.52 -13.57
C SER A 105 -16.00 12.72 -14.86
N GLY A 106 -15.05 11.76 -14.91
CA GLY A 106 -14.81 10.95 -16.09
C GLY A 106 -14.15 11.70 -17.27
N THR A 107 -13.86 12.99 -17.13
CA THR A 107 -13.24 13.84 -18.16
C THR A 107 -12.08 14.71 -17.64
N PRO A 108 -11.07 14.15 -16.96
CA PRO A 108 -9.85 14.90 -16.63
C PRO A 108 -9.10 15.29 -17.90
N ASP A 109 -8.27 16.35 -17.83
CA ASP A 109 -7.34 16.70 -18.90
C ASP A 109 -6.47 15.50 -19.29
N GLY A 110 -6.43 15.17 -20.58
CA GLY A 110 -5.79 13.93 -21.09
C GLY A 110 -6.65 12.66 -20.98
N GLY A 111 -7.88 12.76 -20.47
CA GLY A 111 -8.89 11.70 -20.41
C GLY A 111 -8.79 10.77 -19.20
N ALA A 112 -9.92 10.16 -18.82
CA ALA A 112 -10.02 9.29 -17.64
C ALA A 112 -8.98 8.17 -17.60
N ARG A 113 -8.62 7.62 -18.76
CA ARG A 113 -7.60 6.57 -18.87
C ARG A 113 -6.22 7.07 -18.44
N ALA A 114 -5.79 8.22 -18.94
CA ALA A 114 -4.48 8.79 -18.62
C ALA A 114 -4.40 9.19 -17.14
N PHE A 115 -5.47 9.80 -16.63
CA PHE A 115 -5.59 10.13 -15.21
C PHE A 115 -5.49 8.90 -14.30
N ARG A 116 -6.29 7.86 -14.58
CA ARG A 116 -6.26 6.61 -13.79
C ARG A 116 -4.92 5.91 -13.87
N LYS A 117 -4.26 5.92 -15.04
CA LYS A 117 -2.91 5.38 -15.19
C LYS A 117 -1.91 6.13 -14.31
N LYS A 118 -1.98 7.47 -14.28
CA LYS A 118 -1.07 8.31 -13.49
C LYS A 118 -1.30 8.14 -11.98
N VAL A 119 -2.54 8.29 -11.52
CA VAL A 119 -2.93 8.11 -10.10
C VAL A 119 -2.69 6.68 -9.64
N GLY A 120 -3.05 5.69 -10.48
CA GLY A 120 -2.80 4.28 -10.22
C GLY A 120 -1.32 4.00 -10.02
N GLY A 121 -0.43 4.58 -10.83
CA GLY A 121 1.02 4.46 -10.64
C GLY A 121 1.50 4.97 -9.28
N TYR A 122 1.01 6.13 -8.82
CA TYR A 122 1.36 6.67 -7.49
C TYR A 122 0.83 5.79 -6.35
N ILE A 123 -0.39 5.25 -6.49
CA ILE A 123 -0.98 4.35 -5.48
C ILE A 123 -0.22 3.02 -5.44
N SER A 124 0.07 2.43 -6.60
CA SER A 124 0.85 1.20 -6.71
C SER A 124 2.22 1.34 -6.04
N GLU A 125 2.95 2.41 -6.34
CA GLU A 125 4.26 2.68 -5.73
C GLU A 125 4.17 2.86 -4.21
N TRP A 126 3.12 3.55 -3.74
CA TRP A 126 2.86 3.67 -2.31
C TRP A 126 2.57 2.29 -1.67
N CYS A 127 1.75 1.45 -2.32
CA CYS A 127 1.47 0.09 -1.86
C CYS A 127 2.74 -0.77 -1.80
N ASP A 128 3.64 -0.66 -2.78
CA ASP A 128 4.93 -1.35 -2.79
C ASP A 128 5.77 -0.96 -1.56
N GLY A 129 5.82 0.33 -1.24
CA GLY A 129 6.46 0.82 -0.02
C GLY A 129 5.84 0.24 1.26
N LEU A 130 4.52 0.13 1.33
CA LEU A 130 3.81 -0.43 2.49
C LEU A 130 4.03 -1.94 2.64
N ILE A 131 4.02 -2.71 1.55
CA ILE A 131 4.19 -4.16 1.63
C ILE A 131 5.64 -4.53 1.98
N VAL A 132 6.63 -3.84 1.39
CA VAL A 132 8.05 -4.03 1.75
C VAL A 132 8.32 -3.52 3.16
N GLY A 133 7.76 -2.37 3.55
CA GLY A 133 7.85 -1.89 4.92
C GLY A 133 7.27 -2.87 5.93
N SER A 134 6.17 -3.54 5.59
CA SER A 134 5.58 -4.58 6.45
C SER A 134 6.53 -5.77 6.60
N HIS A 135 7.14 -6.21 5.50
CA HIS A 135 8.17 -7.25 5.51
C HIS A 135 9.35 -6.89 6.44
N VAL A 136 9.86 -5.65 6.33
CA VAL A 136 10.90 -5.13 7.23
C VAL A 136 10.43 -5.05 8.68
N GLY A 137 9.19 -4.60 8.91
CA GLY A 137 8.59 -4.53 10.24
C GLY A 137 8.58 -5.88 10.94
N TYR A 138 8.22 -6.93 10.20
CA TYR A 138 8.23 -8.31 10.70
C TYR A 138 9.62 -8.93 10.81
N GLY A 139 10.66 -8.29 10.25
CA GLY A 139 12.01 -8.85 10.23
C GLY A 139 12.09 -10.17 9.45
N LEU A 140 11.30 -10.31 8.38
CA LEU A 140 11.31 -11.50 7.53
C LEU A 140 12.59 -11.51 6.68
N ASP A 141 13.17 -12.69 6.47
CA ASP A 141 14.43 -12.81 5.70
C ASP A 141 14.24 -12.69 4.19
N ILE A 142 13.09 -13.15 3.68
CA ILE A 142 12.81 -13.24 2.24
C ILE A 142 11.47 -12.55 1.90
N PHE A 143 11.53 -11.58 1.01
CA PHE A 143 10.36 -10.95 0.41
C PHE A 143 9.99 -11.71 -0.88
N CYS A 144 9.02 -12.61 -0.76
CA CYS A 144 8.57 -13.43 -1.88
C CYS A 144 7.53 -12.70 -2.74
N THR A 145 7.84 -12.40 -4.00
CA THR A 145 6.91 -11.76 -4.94
C THR A 145 7.19 -12.15 -6.38
N THR A 146 6.13 -12.26 -7.19
CA THR A 146 6.24 -12.34 -8.66
C THR A 146 6.32 -10.96 -9.31
N ASP A 147 6.16 -9.89 -8.54
CA ASP A 147 6.22 -8.54 -9.08
C ASP A 147 7.67 -8.13 -9.37
N GLU A 148 7.97 -8.06 -10.66
CA GLU A 148 9.27 -7.62 -11.17
C GLU A 148 9.30 -6.12 -11.52
N GLY A 149 8.18 -5.41 -11.35
CA GLY A 149 8.06 -4.03 -11.81
C GLY A 149 8.32 -3.90 -13.32
N LYS A 150 8.06 -4.95 -14.12
CA LYS A 150 8.39 -5.02 -15.56
C LYS A 150 7.84 -3.84 -16.38
N ASN A 151 6.72 -3.28 -15.95
CA ASN A 151 6.09 -2.11 -16.56
C ASN A 151 6.22 -0.84 -15.69
N ALA A 152 6.87 -0.95 -14.53
CA ALA A 152 7.13 0.17 -13.65
C ALA A 152 8.37 0.92 -14.17
N GLY A 153 8.35 2.25 -14.08
CA GLY A 153 9.51 3.06 -14.45
C GLY A 153 10.72 2.72 -13.57
N SER A 154 11.91 3.15 -14.00
CA SER A 154 13.16 2.92 -13.25
C SER A 154 13.15 3.50 -11.82
N GLY A 155 12.23 4.41 -11.51
CA GLY A 155 12.01 4.97 -10.18
C GLY A 155 11.20 4.10 -9.22
N SER A 156 10.68 2.94 -9.65
CA SER A 156 9.86 2.08 -8.79
C SER A 156 10.67 1.26 -7.80
N LEU A 157 10.19 1.14 -6.56
CA LEU A 157 10.87 0.45 -5.46
C LEU A 157 11.28 -0.98 -5.81
N LEU A 158 10.38 -1.74 -6.45
CA LEU A 158 10.60 -3.15 -6.81
C LEU A 158 11.30 -3.34 -8.16
N HIS A 159 11.57 -2.25 -8.90
CA HIS A 159 12.27 -2.31 -10.17
C HIS A 159 13.65 -2.95 -10.00
N ARG A 160 14.06 -3.78 -10.96
CA ARG A 160 15.29 -4.58 -10.91
C ARG A 160 16.56 -3.79 -10.54
N SER A 161 16.67 -2.53 -10.99
CA SER A 161 17.83 -1.67 -10.65
C SER A 161 17.88 -1.31 -9.17
N ASN A 162 16.71 -1.20 -8.54
CA ASN A 162 16.55 -0.72 -7.17
C ASN A 162 16.57 -1.88 -6.16
N ARG A 163 16.36 -3.12 -6.63
CA ARG A 163 16.53 -4.34 -5.80
C ARG A 163 17.92 -4.45 -5.18
N SER A 164 18.96 -3.95 -5.86
CA SER A 164 20.32 -3.91 -5.29
C SER A 164 20.41 -3.02 -4.04
N THR A 165 19.65 -1.93 -3.99
CA THR A 165 19.54 -1.05 -2.83
C THR A 165 18.76 -1.72 -1.70
N LEU A 166 17.67 -2.43 -2.03
CA LEU A 166 16.90 -3.21 -1.05
C LEU A 166 17.75 -4.34 -0.43
N ALA A 167 18.58 -5.01 -1.24
CA ALA A 167 19.50 -6.03 -0.75
C ALA A 167 20.52 -5.47 0.25
N LYS A 168 21.02 -4.24 0.04
CA LYS A 168 21.90 -3.55 1.02
C LYS A 168 21.20 -3.24 2.34
N GLN A 169 19.88 -3.17 2.34
CA GLN A 169 19.04 -3.01 3.54
C GLN A 169 18.63 -4.36 4.15
N GLY A 170 19.19 -5.47 3.66
CA GLY A 170 18.91 -6.82 4.15
C GLY A 170 17.67 -7.47 3.52
N ILE A 171 16.99 -6.82 2.59
CA ILE A 171 15.75 -7.32 1.97
C ILE A 171 16.10 -8.20 0.78
N ARG A 172 15.97 -9.52 0.94
CA ARG A 172 16.20 -10.49 -0.15
C ARG A 172 14.90 -10.75 -0.89
N ILE A 173 14.82 -10.31 -2.14
CA ILE A 173 13.65 -10.53 -2.97
C ILE A 173 13.81 -11.83 -3.75
N MET A 174 12.81 -12.70 -3.68
CA MET A 174 12.74 -13.94 -4.45
C MET A 174 11.37 -14.07 -5.10
N THR A 175 11.30 -14.69 -6.27
CA THR A 175 10.07 -15.24 -6.81
C THR A 175 9.67 -16.52 -6.07
N PRO A 176 8.42 -16.98 -6.17
CA PRO A 176 8.03 -18.27 -5.60
C PRO A 176 8.91 -19.43 -6.06
N HIS A 177 9.30 -19.45 -7.35
CA HIS A 177 10.19 -20.48 -7.89
C HIS A 177 11.59 -20.42 -7.25
N GLU A 178 12.16 -19.22 -7.11
CA GLU A 178 13.46 -19.04 -6.45
C GLU A 178 13.40 -19.43 -4.97
N LEU A 179 12.30 -19.12 -4.28
CA LEU A 179 12.09 -19.51 -2.89
C LEU A 179 12.00 -21.04 -2.72
N VAL A 180 11.20 -21.71 -3.56
CA VAL A 180 11.09 -23.18 -3.56
C VAL A 180 12.46 -23.83 -3.77
N SER A 181 13.21 -23.33 -4.77
CA SER A 181 14.57 -23.80 -5.04
C SER A 181 15.52 -23.55 -3.86
N HIS A 182 15.39 -22.40 -3.17
CA HIS A 182 16.20 -22.06 -2.00
C HIS A 182 15.90 -22.95 -0.78
N LEU A 183 14.65 -23.38 -0.62
CA LEU A 183 14.21 -24.25 0.48
C LEU A 183 14.41 -25.74 0.20
N GLY A 184 14.71 -26.13 -1.04
CA GLY A 184 14.84 -27.53 -1.44
C GLY A 184 13.51 -28.30 -1.47
N LEU A 185 12.42 -27.59 -1.78
CA LEU A 185 11.05 -28.14 -1.88
C LEU A 185 10.68 -28.49 -3.32
#